data_AF-A0A8B2HN18-F1
#
_entry.id   AF-A0A8B2HN18-F1
#
_cell.length_a   1.000
_cell.length_b   1.000
_cell.length_c   1.000
_cell.angle_alpha   90.00
_cell.angle_beta   90.00
_cell.angle_gamma   90.00
#
_symmetry.space_group_name_H-M   'P 1'
#
loop_
_entity.id
_entity.type
_entity.pdbx_description
1 polymer ?
#
loop_
_entity_poly.entity_id
_entity_poly.type
_entity_poly.pdbx_seq_one_letter_code
_entity_poly.pdbx_strand_id
1 'polypeptide(L)'
;MNGKILVLFGIAALSSMLVPSLMDIAYAQYMGNVGQEGQTGAYTLEEALEIQRRRIEAAEANPASGSGTPYLDASGVVGASIIAGAVFGGIAAAFFIRGRSGKYAAMGRG
;
A
#
# COMPACT_ATOMS: atom_id res chain seq x y z
N MET A 1 -15.88 32.99 -7.90
CA MET A 1 -15.70 32.00 -6.82
C MET A 1 -14.22 31.97 -6.44
N ASN A 2 -13.87 32.17 -5.16
CA ASN A 2 -12.48 32.32 -4.72
C ASN A 2 -11.73 30.97 -4.82
N GLY A 3 -10.50 30.97 -5.34
CA GLY A 3 -9.73 29.72 -5.54
C GLY A 3 -9.54 28.89 -4.26
N LYS A 4 -9.48 29.55 -3.09
CA LYS A 4 -9.43 28.89 -1.77
C LYS A 4 -10.69 28.09 -1.44
N ILE A 5 -11.86 28.58 -1.87
CA ILE A 5 -13.14 27.91 -1.68
C ILE A 5 -13.23 26.67 -2.58
N LEU A 6 -12.69 26.76 -3.80
CA LEU A 6 -12.64 25.63 -4.74
C LEU A 6 -11.76 24.49 -4.20
N VAL A 7 -10.61 24.81 -3.62
CA VAL A 7 -9.69 23.82 -3.03
C VAL A 7 -10.32 23.14 -1.81
N LEU A 8 -10.97 23.90 -0.94
CA LEU A 8 -11.68 23.36 0.23
C LEU A 8 -12.82 22.42 -0.18
N PHE A 9 -13.58 22.77 -1.21
CA PHE A 9 -14.60 21.90 -1.77
C PHE A 9 -14.02 20.60 -2.36
N GLY A 10 -12.88 20.70 -3.07
CA GLY A 10 -12.19 19.53 -3.61
C GLY A 10 -11.72 18.56 -2.52
N ILE A 11 -11.12 19.08 -1.44
CA ILE A 11 -10.65 18.25 -0.32
C ILE A 11 -11.84 17.60 0.41
N ALA A 12 -12.92 18.35 0.64
CA ALA A 12 -14.11 17.84 1.32
C ALA A 12 -14.80 16.74 0.50
N ALA A 13 -14.91 16.92 -0.81
CA ALA A 13 -15.49 15.92 -1.72
C ALA A 13 -14.64 14.65 -1.81
N LEU A 14 -13.30 14.78 -1.83
CA LEU A 14 -12.42 13.61 -1.87
C LEU A 14 -12.45 12.84 -0.55
N SER A 15 -12.52 13.56 0.58
CA SER A 15 -12.58 12.98 1.92
C SER A 15 -13.89 12.22 2.16
N SER A 16 -15.03 12.77 1.69
CA SER A 16 -16.34 12.11 1.87
C SER A 16 -16.47 10.82 1.06
N MET A 17 -15.73 10.69 -0.06
CA MET A 17 -15.68 9.44 -0.84
C MET A 17 -14.76 8.39 -0.20
N LEU A 18 -13.74 8.78 0.56
CA LEU A 18 -12.85 7.84 1.24
C LEU A 18 -13.47 7.19 2.49
N VAL A 19 -14.28 7.94 3.26
CA VAL A 19 -14.76 7.48 4.57
C VAL A 19 -15.60 6.18 4.51
N PRO A 20 -16.55 5.98 3.58
CA PRO A 20 -17.32 4.73 3.50
C PRO A 20 -16.45 3.51 3.18
N SER A 21 -15.40 3.69 2.36
CA SER A 21 -14.50 2.60 1.95
C SER A 21 -13.65 2.02 3.08
N LEU A 22 -13.51 2.76 4.18
CA LEU A 22 -12.73 2.32 5.34
C LEU A 22 -13.55 1.54 6.36
N MET A 23 -14.88 1.68 6.36
CA MET A 23 -15.74 1.18 7.45
C MET A 23 -16.43 -0.15 7.16
N ASP A 24 -16.70 -0.49 5.89
CA ASP A 24 -17.53 -1.66 5.53
C ASP A 24 -16.77 -3.01 5.44
N ILE A 25 -15.43 -3.03 5.50
CA ILE A 25 -14.66 -4.21 5.02
C ILE A 25 -14.06 -5.08 6.15
N ALA A 26 -14.01 -4.62 7.40
CA ALA A 26 -13.27 -5.37 8.44
C ALA A 26 -14.00 -6.60 9.01
N TYR A 27 -15.32 -6.55 9.18
CA TYR A 27 -16.03 -7.56 9.97
C TYR A 27 -16.43 -8.81 9.18
N ALA A 28 -16.86 -8.70 7.92
CA ALA A 28 -17.30 -9.86 7.14
C ALA A 28 -16.13 -10.75 6.67
N GLN A 29 -14.97 -10.15 6.37
CA GLN A 29 -13.81 -10.89 5.86
C GLN A 29 -13.17 -11.80 6.92
N TYR A 30 -13.31 -11.50 8.22
CA TYR A 30 -12.73 -12.28 9.32
C TYR A 30 -13.67 -13.33 9.92
N MET A 31 -14.96 -13.32 9.61
CA MET A 31 -15.92 -14.26 10.22
C MET A 31 -15.85 -15.69 9.65
N GLY A 32 -15.13 -15.90 8.54
CA GLY A 32 -14.72 -17.22 8.01
C GLY A 32 -15.83 -18.10 7.43
N ASN A 33 -16.96 -18.21 8.13
CA ASN A 33 -18.12 -19.05 7.80
C ASN A 33 -19.42 -18.24 7.89
N VAL A 34 -19.51 -17.19 7.05
CA VAL A 34 -20.69 -16.33 6.95
C VAL A 34 -21.42 -16.52 5.62
N GLY A 35 -22.74 -16.71 5.69
CA GLY A 35 -23.63 -16.74 4.52
C GLY A 35 -23.86 -15.33 3.94
N GLN A 36 -24.53 -15.26 2.78
CA GLN A 36 -24.74 -14.00 2.06
C GLN A 36 -25.55 -12.97 2.86
N GLU A 37 -26.36 -13.40 3.83
CA GLU A 37 -27.16 -12.52 4.68
C GLU A 37 -26.58 -12.40 6.10
N GLY A 38 -25.30 -12.79 6.28
CA GLY A 38 -24.61 -12.68 7.56
C GLY A 38 -24.89 -13.83 8.54
N GLN A 39 -25.44 -14.96 8.09
CA GLN A 39 -25.62 -16.14 8.94
C GLN A 39 -24.27 -16.73 9.34
N THR A 40 -24.05 -17.01 10.62
CA THR A 40 -22.89 -17.78 11.07
C THR A 40 -23.14 -19.28 10.92
N GLY A 41 -22.14 -20.04 10.47
CA GLY A 41 -22.26 -21.51 10.34
C GLY A 41 -22.80 -22.02 9.00
N ALA A 42 -22.64 -21.26 7.91
CA ALA A 42 -23.15 -21.62 6.59
C ALA A 42 -22.62 -22.96 6.03
N TYR A 43 -21.39 -23.31 6.39
CA TYR A 43 -20.71 -24.55 5.99
C TYR A 43 -20.49 -25.49 7.17
N THR A 44 -20.48 -26.79 6.89
CA THR A 44 -19.96 -27.82 7.81
C THR A 44 -18.44 -27.66 8.00
N LEU A 45 -17.88 -28.29 9.04
CA LEU A 45 -16.43 -28.23 9.30
C LEU A 45 -15.62 -28.81 8.14
N GLU A 46 -16.07 -29.94 7.60
CA GLU A 46 -15.43 -30.64 6.49
C GLU A 46 -15.44 -29.80 5.22
N GLU A 47 -16.58 -29.19 4.90
CA GLU A 47 -16.73 -28.32 3.74
C GLU A 47 -15.88 -27.04 3.88
N ALA A 48 -15.84 -26.45 5.07
CA ALA A 48 -14.97 -25.32 5.35
C ALA A 48 -13.49 -25.69 5.18
N LEU A 49 -13.05 -26.85 5.68
CA LEU A 49 -11.68 -27.35 5.53
C LEU A 49 -11.32 -27.60 4.06
N GLU A 50 -12.24 -28.16 3.29
CA GLU A 50 -12.04 -28.38 1.85
C GLU A 50 -11.88 -27.06 1.09
N ILE A 51 -12.74 -26.07 1.34
CA ILE A 51 -12.65 -24.75 0.72
C ILE A 51 -11.32 -24.08 1.06
N GLN A 52 -10.88 -24.14 2.32
CA GLN A 52 -9.60 -23.55 2.73
C GLN A 52 -8.41 -24.24 2.07
N ARG A 53 -8.46 -25.57 1.92
CA ARG A 53 -7.43 -26.31 1.18
C ARG A 53 -7.34 -25.85 -0.26
N ARG A 54 -8.47 -25.74 -0.97
CA ARG A 54 -8.49 -25.23 -2.35
C ARG A 54 -7.98 -23.80 -2.47
N ARG A 55 -8.23 -22.94 -1.47
CA ARG A 55 -7.70 -21.56 -1.42
C ARG A 55 -6.18 -21.54 -1.30
N ILE A 56 -5.60 -22.42 -0.47
CA ILE A 56 -4.15 -22.56 -0.34
C ILE A 56 -3.54 -23.04 -1.66
N GLU A 57 -4.09 -24.12 -2.25
CA GLU A 57 -3.62 -24.66 -3.53
C GLU A 57 -3.71 -23.61 -4.65
N ALA A 58 -4.77 -22.82 -4.69
CA ALA A 58 -4.92 -21.73 -5.64
C ALA A 58 -3.90 -20.60 -5.43
N ALA A 59 -3.58 -20.26 -4.17
CA ALA A 59 -2.56 -19.27 -3.84
C ALA A 59 -1.14 -19.77 -4.18
N GLU A 60 -0.84 -21.03 -3.91
CA GLU A 60 0.42 -21.67 -4.28
C GLU A 60 0.61 -21.77 -5.80
N ALA A 61 -0.46 -22.07 -6.53
CA ALA A 61 -0.45 -22.11 -7.99
C ALA A 61 -0.35 -20.71 -8.63
N ASN A 62 -0.75 -19.65 -7.90
CA ASN A 62 -0.77 -18.28 -8.39
C ASN A 62 -0.06 -17.31 -7.42
N PRO A 63 1.26 -17.45 -7.23
CA PRO A 63 2.01 -16.66 -6.25
C PRO A 63 1.99 -15.15 -6.56
N ALA A 64 1.78 -14.77 -7.82
CA ALA A 64 1.64 -13.37 -8.24
C ALA A 64 0.25 -12.76 -7.94
N SER A 65 -0.75 -13.58 -7.57
CA SER A 65 -2.12 -13.15 -7.27
C SER A 65 -2.33 -12.74 -5.80
N GLY A 66 -1.25 -12.60 -5.03
CA GLY A 66 -1.28 -12.18 -3.63
C GLY A 66 -1.97 -10.83 -3.41
N SER A 67 -2.54 -10.63 -2.21
CA SER A 67 -3.53 -9.61 -1.82
C SER A 67 -3.09 -8.14 -1.85
N GLY A 68 -2.22 -7.75 -2.76
CA GLY A 68 -1.65 -6.41 -2.84
C GLY A 68 -0.45 -6.25 -1.91
N THR A 69 0.74 -6.27 -2.52
CA THR A 69 2.03 -5.84 -1.95
C THR A 69 2.44 -6.48 -0.62
N PRO A 70 3.14 -7.63 -0.65
CA PRO A 70 3.73 -8.18 0.56
C PRO A 70 4.76 -7.19 1.11
N TYR A 71 4.57 -6.72 2.35
CA TYR A 71 5.40 -5.64 2.88
C TYR A 71 6.83 -6.10 3.16
N LEU A 72 6.98 -7.30 3.75
CA LEU A 72 8.26 -7.88 4.18
C LEU A 72 8.97 -8.72 3.11
N ASP A 73 8.37 -8.89 1.94
CA ASP A 73 8.98 -9.61 0.85
C ASP A 73 10.04 -8.76 0.14
N ALA A 74 11.08 -9.41 -0.37
CA ALA A 74 12.18 -8.76 -1.10
C ALA A 74 11.73 -8.24 -2.47
N SER A 75 10.72 -8.86 -3.10
CA SER A 75 10.01 -8.29 -4.26
C SER A 75 8.86 -7.36 -3.88
N GLY A 76 8.65 -7.16 -2.58
CA GLY A 76 7.56 -6.41 -2.01
C GLY A 76 7.90 -4.95 -1.70
N VAL A 77 7.15 -4.35 -0.77
CA VAL A 77 7.26 -2.92 -0.44
C VAL A 77 8.62 -2.57 0.13
N VAL A 78 9.16 -3.40 1.04
CA VAL A 78 10.48 -3.18 1.63
C VAL A 78 11.58 -3.23 0.56
N GLY A 79 11.53 -4.22 -0.35
CA GLY A 79 12.47 -4.31 -1.46
C GLY A 79 12.42 -3.07 -2.37
N ALA A 80 11.22 -2.67 -2.78
CA ALA A 80 11.01 -1.47 -3.59
C ALA A 80 11.50 -0.20 -2.87
N SER A 81 11.28 -0.10 -1.55
CA SER A 81 11.71 1.05 -0.73
C SER A 81 13.23 1.13 -0.60
N ILE A 82 13.91 -0.01 -0.43
CA ILE A 82 15.37 -0.08 -0.38
C ILE A 82 15.97 0.37 -1.72
N ILE A 83 15.44 -0.13 -2.84
CA ILE A 83 15.90 0.25 -4.19
C ILE A 83 15.69 1.75 -4.42
N ALA A 84 14.51 2.27 -4.10
CA ALA A 84 14.21 3.70 -4.23
C ALA A 84 15.16 4.55 -3.36
N GLY A 85 15.34 4.18 -2.09
CA GLY A 85 16.25 4.85 -1.16
C GLY A 85 17.69 4.86 -1.66
N ALA A 86 18.17 3.75 -2.24
CA ALA A 86 19.51 3.66 -2.80
C ALA A 86 19.70 4.57 -4.02
N VAL A 87 18.74 4.62 -4.94
CA VAL A 87 18.83 5.45 -6.16
C VAL A 87 18.77 6.94 -5.81
N PHE A 88 17.72 7.37 -5.11
CA PHE A 88 17.56 8.78 -4.78
C PHE A 88 18.58 9.25 -3.74
N GLY A 89 18.87 8.41 -2.75
CA GLY A 89 19.92 8.68 -1.76
C GLY A 89 21.31 8.74 -2.38
N GLY A 90 21.63 7.85 -3.33
CA GLY A 90 22.90 7.86 -4.05
C GLY A 90 23.10 9.11 -4.90
N ILE A 91 22.06 9.52 -5.65
CA ILE A 91 22.07 10.77 -6.42
C ILE A 91 22.25 11.97 -5.49
N ALA A 92 21.48 12.04 -4.40
CA ALA A 92 21.56 13.12 -3.43
C ALA A 92 22.96 13.19 -2.78
N ALA A 93 23.53 12.05 -2.38
CA ALA A 93 24.87 11.98 -1.80
C ALA A 93 25.95 12.44 -2.80
N ALA A 94 25.83 12.04 -4.07
CA ALA A 94 26.76 12.46 -5.12
C ALA A 94 26.74 13.99 -5.32
N PHE A 95 25.54 14.60 -5.39
CA PHE A 95 25.40 16.05 -5.47
C PHE A 95 25.86 16.76 -4.20
N PHE A 96 25.61 16.19 -3.02
CA PHE A 96 26.04 16.75 -1.75
C PHE A 96 27.57 16.80 -1.64
N ILE A 97 28.25 15.72 -1.99
CA ILE A 97 29.73 15.67 -2.01
C ILE A 97 30.29 16.63 -3.06
N ARG A 98 29.74 16.61 -4.28
CA ARG A 98 30.21 17.47 -5.38
C ARG A 98 29.98 18.96 -5.08
N GLY A 99 28.83 19.31 -4.50
CA GLY A 99 28.45 20.67 -4.14
C GLY A 99 29.43 21.33 -3.16
N ARG A 100 30.07 20.55 -2.30
CA ARG A 100 31.09 21.04 -1.35
C ARG A 100 32.41 21.46 -2.00
N SER A 101 32.65 21.06 -3.25
CA SER A 101 33.88 21.35 -4.01
C SER A 101 33.68 22.33 -5.18
N GLY A 102 32.45 22.84 -5.35
CA GLY A 102 32.09 23.70 -6.48
C GLY A 102 32.55 25.16 -6.34
N LYS A 103 32.51 25.88 -7.47
CA LYS A 103 32.86 27.31 -7.60
C LYS A 103 32.12 28.21 -6.59
N TYR A 104 30.92 27.79 -6.17
CA TYR A 104 30.06 28.47 -5.19
C TYR A 104 30.27 28.00 -3.74
N ALA A 105 31.12 27.00 -3.49
CA ALA A 105 31.45 26.54 -2.14
C ALA A 105 32.47 27.47 -1.44
N ALA A 106 33.24 28.24 -2.20
CA ALA A 106 34.07 29.33 -1.70
C ALA A 106 33.40 30.67 -2.01
N MET A 107 32.40 31.04 -1.20
CA MET A 107 31.82 32.38 -1.24
C MET A 107 32.94 33.40 -0.97
N GLY A 108 33.22 34.29 -1.94
CA GLY A 108 34.21 35.37 -1.77
C GLY A 108 35.51 35.30 -2.61
N ARG A 109 35.57 34.50 -3.67
CA ARG A 109 36.61 34.65 -4.72
C ARG A 109 35.99 35.11 -6.03
N GLY A 110 35.51 36.36 -6.03
CA GLY A 110 35.33 37.18 -7.22
C GLY A 110 36.52 38.12 -7.34
#